data_AF-A0A2D8EKH1-F1
#
_entry.id   AF-A0A2D8EKH1-F1
#
_cell.length_a   1.000
_cell.length_b   1.000
_cell.length_c   1.000
_cell.angle_alpha   90.00
_cell.angle_beta   90.00
_cell.angle_gamma   90.00
#
_symmetry.space_group_name_H-M   'P 1'
#
loop_
_entity.id
_entity.type
_entity.pdbx_description
1 polymer ?
#
loop_
_entity_poly.entity_id
_entity_poly.type
_entity_poly.pdbx_seq_one_letter_code
_entity_poly.pdbx_strand_id
1 'polypeptide(L)'
;MADAKEKPVDKLTFEEALAELEIIVRQLEAGEVELEKSIAIYERGAALKAHCESRLKSAELKVEQIVQGANGPTTESANFD
;
A
#
# COMPACT_ATOMS: atom_id res chain seq x y z
N MET A 1 -25.67 8.57 -3.24
CA MET A 1 -25.36 7.25 -3.82
C MET A 1 -24.66 6.44 -2.74
N ALA A 2 -25.43 5.90 -1.80
CA ALA A 2 -25.01 4.74 -1.01
C ALA A 2 -25.41 3.50 -1.83
N ASP A 3 -24.89 2.31 -1.52
CA ASP A 3 -25.27 1.01 -2.13
C ASP A 3 -24.46 0.51 -3.34
N ALA A 4 -23.17 0.85 -3.44
CA ALA A 4 -22.21 -0.03 -4.10
C ALA A 4 -21.28 -0.59 -3.01
N LYS A 5 -21.27 -1.92 -2.88
CA LYS A 5 -20.48 -2.65 -1.88
C LYS A 5 -18.99 -2.44 -2.19
N GLU A 6 -18.36 -1.44 -1.59
CA GLU A 6 -16.95 -1.14 -1.80
C GLU A 6 -16.10 -2.37 -1.50
N LYS A 7 -15.15 -2.65 -2.39
CA LYS A 7 -14.26 -3.82 -2.27
C LYS A 7 -13.49 -3.69 -0.95
N PRO A 8 -13.40 -4.77 -0.13
CA PRO A 8 -12.62 -4.74 1.10
C PRO A 8 -11.18 -4.30 0.82
N VAL A 9 -10.62 -3.44 1.67
CA VAL A 9 -9.28 -2.85 1.45
C VAL A 9 -8.22 -3.93 1.26
N ASP A 10 -8.30 -5.02 2.03
CA ASP A 10 -7.37 -6.16 1.96
C ASP A 10 -7.36 -6.86 0.60
N LYS A 11 -8.40 -6.67 -0.22
CA LYS A 11 -8.53 -7.26 -1.55
C LYS A 11 -8.10 -6.33 -2.69
N LEU A 12 -7.76 -5.08 -2.39
CA LEU A 12 -7.34 -4.12 -3.40
C LEU A 12 -5.91 -4.38 -3.86
N THR A 13 -5.63 -4.15 -5.14
CA THR A 13 -4.24 -3.95 -5.60
C THR A 13 -3.71 -2.62 -5.07
N PHE A 14 -2.41 -2.39 -5.25
CA PHE A 14 -1.80 -1.12 -4.84
C PHE A 14 -2.40 0.05 -5.64
N GLU A 15 -2.56 -0.14 -6.94
CA GLU A 15 -3.07 0.85 -7.89
C GLU A 15 -4.54 1.17 -7.63
N GLU A 16 -5.36 0.14 -7.35
CA GLU A 16 -6.76 0.33 -6.95
C GLU A 16 -6.87 1.15 -5.65
N ALA A 17 -6.08 0.77 -4.64
CA ALA A 17 -6.10 1.46 -3.35
C ALA A 17 -5.59 2.91 -3.42
N LEU A 18 -4.56 3.16 -4.23
CA LEU A 18 -4.01 4.49 -4.46
C LEU A 18 -5.03 5.39 -5.18
N ALA A 19 -5.66 4.88 -6.25
CA ALA A 19 -6.66 5.63 -6.99
C ALA A 19 -7.87 5.99 -6.12
N GLU A 20 -8.32 5.07 -5.27
CA GLU A 20 -9.41 5.33 -4.32
C GLU A 20 -8.99 6.37 -3.26
N LEU A 21 -7.77 6.28 -2.74
CA LEU A 21 -7.23 7.24 -1.78
C LEU A 21 -7.14 8.66 -2.37
N GLU A 22 -6.73 8.80 -3.63
CA GLU A 22 -6.68 10.09 -4.33
C GLU A 22 -8.07 10.71 -4.46
N ILE A 23 -9.10 9.91 -4.74
CA ILE A 23 -10.49 10.38 -4.81
C ILE A 23 -10.93 10.90 -3.44
N ILE A 24 -10.65 10.14 -2.38
CA ILE A 24 -10.97 10.52 -1.01
C ILE A 24 -10.31 11.85 -0.62
N VAL A 25 -9.02 12.00 -0.90
CA VAL A 25 -8.28 13.24 -0.60
C VAL A 25 -8.94 14.42 -1.31
N ARG A 26 -9.26 14.29 -2.61
CA ARG A 26 -9.94 15.36 -3.37
C ARG A 26 -11.30 15.73 -2.77
N GLN A 27 -12.08 14.75 -2.33
CA GLN A 27 -13.38 14.99 -1.69
C GLN A 27 -13.24 15.76 -0.37
N LEU A 28 -12.25 15.38 0.45
CA LEU A 28 -11.97 16.06 1.72
C LEU A 28 -11.47 17.49 1.49
N GLU A 29 -10.61 17.71 0.50
CA GLU A 29 -10.07 19.02 0.14
C GLU A 29 -11.15 19.95 -0.43
N ALA A 30 -12.12 19.42 -1.18
CA ALA A 30 -13.22 20.20 -1.72
C ALA A 30 -14.17 20.73 -0.62
N GLY A 31 -14.19 20.11 0.56
CA GLY A 31 -15.08 20.50 1.67
C GLY A 31 -16.57 20.25 1.40
N GLU A 32 -16.90 19.49 0.36
CA GLU A 32 -18.28 19.21 -0.07
C GLU A 32 -18.92 18.01 0.66
N VAL A 33 -18.23 17.46 1.66
CA VAL A 33 -18.66 16.28 2.39
C VAL A 33 -19.38 16.67 3.68
N GLU A 34 -20.61 16.18 3.84
CA GLU A 34 -21.35 16.30 5.11
C GLU A 34 -20.55 15.70 6.27
N LEU A 35 -20.56 16.35 7.43
CA LEU A 35 -19.73 15.98 8.59
C LEU A 35 -19.78 14.48 8.94
N GLU A 36 -20.96 13.87 8.91
CA GLU A 36 -21.14 12.44 9.20
C GLU A 36 -20.44 11.54 8.17
N LYS A 37 -20.42 11.94 6.90
CA LYS A 37 -19.70 11.23 5.84
C LYS A 37 -18.20 11.47 5.93
N SER A 38 -17.77 12.65 6.39
CA SER A 38 -16.34 12.97 6.51
C SER A 38 -15.59 11.99 7.41
N ILE A 39 -16.22 11.50 8.47
CA ILE A 39 -15.63 10.48 9.36
C ILE A 39 -15.44 9.16 8.60
N ALA A 40 -16.49 8.65 7.94
CA ALA A 40 -16.42 7.39 7.22
C ALA A 40 -15.37 7.42 6.08
N ILE A 41 -15.32 8.52 5.32
CA ILE A 41 -14.37 8.68 4.23
C ILE A 41 -12.94 8.82 4.77
N TYR A 42 -12.75 9.48 5.91
CA TYR A 42 -11.45 9.55 6.59
C TYR A 42 -10.97 8.18 7.06
N GLU A 43 -11.83 7.39 7.71
CA GLU A 43 -11.51 6.02 8.15
C GLU A 43 -11.12 5.13 6.97
N ARG A 44 -11.87 5.22 5.87
CA ARG A 44 -11.57 4.53 4.63
C ARG A 44 -10.21 4.96 4.07
N GLY A 45 -9.94 6.27 4.00
CA GLY A 45 -8.66 6.82 3.57
C GLY A 45 -7.48 6.33 4.41
N ALA A 46 -7.63 6.28 5.73
CA ALA A 46 -6.61 5.77 6.64
C ALA A 46 -6.32 4.28 6.40
N ALA A 47 -7.35 3.46 6.16
CA ALA A 47 -7.19 2.06 5.84
C ALA A 47 -6.49 1.85 4.48
N LEU A 48 -6.87 2.62 3.45
CA LEU A 48 -6.22 2.58 2.14
C LEU A 48 -4.74 2.96 2.23
N LYS A 49 -4.41 4.03 2.98
CA LYS A 49 -3.02 4.43 3.23
C LYS A 49 -2.21 3.30 3.85
N ALA A 50 -2.71 2.69 4.92
CA ALA A 50 -2.04 1.59 5.60
C ALA A 50 -1.81 0.38 4.68
N HIS A 51 -2.77 0.08 3.81
CA HIS A 51 -2.65 -0.97 2.81
C HIS A 51 -1.55 -0.65 1.78
N CYS A 52 -1.53 0.57 1.25
CA CYS A 52 -0.49 1.02 0.32
C CYS A 52 0.91 0.91 0.94
N GLU A 53 1.08 1.36 2.19
CA GLU A 53 2.36 1.27 2.92
C GLU A 53 2.81 -0.18 3.11
N SER A 54 1.87 -1.08 3.48
CA SER A 54 2.15 -2.51 3.63
C SER A 54 2.58 -3.16 2.31
N ARG A 55 1.93 -2.80 1.20
CA ARG A 55 2.24 -3.29 -0.14
C ARG A 55 3.62 -2.83 -0.59
N LEU A 56 3.96 -1.55 -0.38
CA LEU A 56 5.28 -1.00 -0.70
C LEU A 56 6.38 -1.69 0.10
N LYS A 57 6.20 -1.81 1.42
CA LYS A 57 7.14 -2.52 2.29
C LYS A 57 7.36 -3.97 1.85
N SER A 58 6.30 -4.65 1.45
CA SER A 58 6.39 -6.02 0.94
C SER A 58 7.14 -6.11 -0.39
N ALA A 59 7.00 -5.09 -1.26
CA ALA A 59 7.74 -5.01 -2.51
C ALA A 59 9.23 -4.72 -2.27
N GLU A 60 9.54 -3.78 -1.38
CA GLU A 60 10.92 -3.45 -0.97
C GLU A 60 11.66 -4.68 -0.43
N LEU A 61 11.04 -5.42 0.49
CA LEU A 61 11.63 -6.65 1.05
C LEU A 61 11.92 -7.70 -0.03
N LYS A 62 11.03 -7.84 -1.02
CA LYS A 62 11.25 -8.78 -2.14
C LYS A 62 12.42 -8.35 -3.01
N VAL A 63 12.55 -7.05 -3.29
CA VAL A 63 13.68 -6.50 -4.04
C VAL A 63 14.99 -6.72 -3.27
N GLU A 64 15.00 -6.44 -1.97
CA GLU A 64 16.17 -6.66 -1.12
C GLU A 64 16.63 -8.13 -1.14
N GLN A 65 15.70 -9.07 -1.02
CA GLN A 65 16.00 -10.50 -1.11
C GLN A 65 16.58 -10.91 -2.46
N ILE A 66 16.08 -10.35 -3.56
CA ILE A 66 16.61 -10.60 -4.91
C ILE A 66 18.04 -10.07 -5.02
N VAL A 67 18.30 -8.86 -4.53
CA VAL A 67 19.64 -8.24 -4.57
C VAL A 67 20.64 -9.01 -3.70
N GLN A 68 20.25 -9.42 -2.50
CA GLN A 68 21.09 -10.22 -1.60
C GLN A 68 21.35 -11.62 -2.17
N GLY A 69 20.34 -12.26 -2.77
CA GLY A 69 20.48 -13.57 -3.43
C GLY A 69 21.34 -13.52 -4.70
N ALA A 70 21.27 -12.42 -5.46
CA ALA A 70 22.16 -12.19 -6.61
C ALA A 70 23.63 -11.97 -6.19
N ASN A 71 23.85 -11.48 -4.96
CA ASN A 71 25.17 -11.30 -4.34
C ASN A 71 25.50 -12.42 -3.32
N GLY A 72 24.99 -13.65 -3.52
CA GLY A 72 25.29 -14.79 -2.66
C GLY A 72 26.80 -14.92 -2.35
N PRO A 73 27.17 -15.41 -1.15
CA PRO A 73 28.52 -15.29 -0.62
C PRO A 73 29.52 -15.85 -1.62
N THR A 74 30.54 -15.05 -1.95
CA THR A 74 31.79 -15.51 -2.56
C THR A 74 32.36 -16.60 -1.66
N THR A 75 31.91 -17.82 -1.92
CA THR A 75 32.53 -19.03 -1.41
C THR A 75 33.73 -19.28 -2.32
N GLU A 76 34.85 -19.69 -1.73
CA GLU A 76 36.10 -20.08 -2.37
C GLU A 76 37.14 -18.96 -2.58
N SER A 77 37.76 -18.54 -1.47
CA SER A 77 39.20 -18.76 -1.38
C SER A 77 39.46 -19.83 -0.33
N ALA A 78 39.65 -21.04 -0.84
CA ALA A 78 40.26 -22.13 -0.11
C ALA A 78 41.65 -21.66 0.37
N ASN A 79 41.79 -21.42 1.67
CA ASN A 79 43.11 -21.48 2.29
C ASN A 79 43.48 -22.97 2.34
N PHE A 80 44.30 -23.38 1.38
CA PHE A 80 45.09 -24.60 1.45
C PHE A 80 46.06 -24.48 2.65
N ASP A 81 45.99 -25.45 3.55
CA ASP A 81 47.09 -25.81 4.47
C ASP A 81 48.00 -26.82 3.76
#